data_AF-A0A8S1SGR8-F1
#
_entry.id   AF-A0A8S1SGR8-F1
#
_cell.length_a   1.000
_cell.length_b   1.000
_cell.length_c   1.000
_cell.angle_alpha   90.00
_cell.angle_beta   90.00
_cell.angle_gamma   90.00
#
_symmetry.space_group_name_H-M   'P 1'
#
loop_
_entity.id
_entity.type
_entity.pdbx_description
1 polymer ?
#
loop_
_entity_poly.entity_id
_entity_poly.type
_entity_poly.pdbx_seq_one_letter_code
_entity_poly.pdbx_strand_id
1 'polypeptide(L)'
;MQQSLFFQIRQFFLQFDMFGQPPKFRILGKCKYNSTLGALSTLGTIFFALAYLVVGIQELIAKNSPNVISSERQVVETSPFLLERNNFTIAITMADLNSQPLTTINKYFTISLKNCQTTRIYNETSQTSNVTRNCTIIPLEACTKEHFLSETQIDYFSRIRLGSVQCIKKDYWDSNPPVLQGIKTSPAYSSLTITVAVCKNSTNKSDCAPIEDIKKQLSSGFYAVHLSDSLLQMNRAVNMSLDVINIQYYTFSITTSKNIFQQFKVVDTYTDSGVVFSDLSEQQVLIQDSLRESTDLYNEEYLVLHNINLSSKYTEYQRSYVKIQAILSRVGGLYQMIFLLLAAFIKPLVQLMLDIDMANELFKFSDNKKDKLNVSDDNKVVDALAGIVRSRRKLLSPRDTGRLNSENNQEAMINESLNIILRKKNQISRNIKTIIWIFIGCDKKKRKMLELAKEKYMEKLDVKLIIQKLYELDQLRDVILTEEQKKLFKYLPKPDIAQDLEQAKCLDQSKQNQQLQSIAIQEAFQAYEKVVSQGWKSGVNQKLVQSLDPEIQQLFQSLQKSQQNQNQFLNEIPLNQSKLRFDVGDLADCQSIYEDCNANPQRIYTQVPKRMNKQHETQ
;
A
#
# COMPACT_ATOMS: atom_id res chain seq x y z
N MET A 1 -9.25 -14.00 51.36
CA MET A 1 -10.09 -14.01 50.14
C MET A 1 -9.65 -12.98 49.09
N GLN A 2 -9.61 -11.68 49.36
CA GLN A 2 -9.39 -10.65 48.30
C GLN A 2 -8.18 -10.90 47.38
N GLN A 3 -7.04 -11.39 47.89
CA GLN A 3 -5.86 -11.68 47.07
C GLN A 3 -6.08 -12.73 45.96
N SER A 4 -6.91 -13.77 46.19
CA SER A 4 -7.16 -14.79 45.15
C SER A 4 -8.04 -14.25 44.02
N LEU A 5 -9.02 -13.40 44.35
CA LEU A 5 -9.85 -12.71 43.37
C LEU A 5 -9.01 -11.78 42.49
N PHE A 6 -8.12 -10.99 43.10
CA PHE A 6 -7.24 -10.08 42.36
C PHE A 6 -6.26 -10.83 41.44
N PHE A 7 -5.78 -12.01 41.85
CA PHE A 7 -4.97 -12.88 41.00
C PHE A 7 -5.78 -13.44 39.81
N GLN A 8 -7.00 -13.92 40.04
CA GLN A 8 -7.88 -14.40 38.97
C GLN A 8 -8.24 -13.30 37.97
N ILE A 9 -8.57 -12.09 38.44
CA ILE A 9 -8.84 -10.92 37.60
C ILE A 9 -7.59 -10.56 36.78
N ARG A 10 -6.39 -10.56 37.39
CA ARG A 10 -5.13 -10.32 36.66
C ARG A 10 -4.87 -11.36 35.57
N GLN A 11 -5.12 -12.65 35.84
CA GLN A 11 -4.98 -13.71 34.83
C GLN A 11 -5.99 -13.54 33.68
N PHE A 12 -7.23 -13.13 33.97
CA PHE A 12 -8.23 -12.81 32.96
C PHE A 12 -7.79 -11.63 32.08
N PHE A 13 -7.33 -10.52 32.65
CA PHE A 13 -6.81 -9.38 31.86
C PHE A 13 -5.58 -9.75 31.02
N LEU A 14 -4.68 -10.61 31.51
CA LEU A 14 -3.52 -11.10 30.75
C LEU A 14 -3.91 -11.99 29.55
N GLN A 15 -5.14 -12.53 29.50
CA GLN A 15 -5.64 -13.24 28.31
C GLN A 15 -6.07 -12.29 27.18
N PHE A 16 -6.27 -10.99 27.47
CA PHE A 16 -6.55 -9.94 26.48
C PHE A 16 -5.29 -9.18 26.02
N ASP A 17 -4.10 -9.53 26.52
CA ASP A 17 -2.84 -8.90 26.10
C ASP A 17 -2.42 -9.34 24.69
N MET A 18 -2.93 -8.65 23.68
CA MET A 18 -2.54 -8.81 22.28
C MET A 18 -1.10 -8.37 21.98
N PHE A 19 -0.41 -7.73 22.93
CA PHE A 19 0.99 -7.30 22.81
C PHE A 19 1.97 -8.28 23.46
N GLY A 20 1.46 -9.29 24.18
CA GLY A 20 2.23 -10.34 24.84
C GLY A 20 3.16 -11.08 23.88
N GLN A 21 4.47 -10.89 24.05
CA GLN A 21 5.47 -11.49 23.16
C GLN A 21 5.78 -12.94 23.57
N PRO A 22 5.60 -13.94 22.68
CA PRO A 22 5.99 -15.31 22.99
C PRO A 22 7.52 -15.44 23.09
N PRO A 23 8.07 -16.30 23.98
CA PRO A 23 9.49 -16.53 24.10
C PRO A 23 10.07 -17.16 22.83
N LYS A 24 10.98 -16.42 22.15
CA LYS A 24 11.50 -16.77 20.82
C LYS A 24 12.71 -17.71 20.92
N PHE A 25 12.45 -19.01 21.05
CA PHE A 25 13.50 -20.02 20.89
C PHE A 25 13.98 -20.12 19.44
N ARG A 26 15.31 -20.21 19.24
CA ARG A 26 15.90 -20.52 17.93
C ARG A 26 15.83 -22.02 17.68
N ILE A 27 15.00 -22.45 16.72
CA ILE A 27 14.90 -23.86 16.32
C ILE A 27 15.86 -24.09 15.15
N LEU A 28 16.75 -25.09 15.26
CA LEU A 28 17.81 -25.36 14.28
C LEU A 28 18.65 -24.10 13.96
N GLY A 29 18.93 -23.28 14.99
CA GLY A 29 19.64 -22.01 14.89
C GLY A 29 18.83 -20.84 14.30
N LYS A 30 17.62 -21.07 13.79
CA LYS A 30 16.83 -20.07 13.05
C LYS A 30 15.71 -19.47 13.90
N CYS A 31 15.46 -18.18 13.73
CA CYS A 31 14.38 -17.43 14.41
C CYS A 31 13.00 -17.60 13.74
N LYS A 32 12.95 -18.10 12.50
CA LYS A 32 11.72 -18.42 11.74
C LYS A 32 11.97 -19.63 10.85
N TYR A 33 10.95 -20.45 10.64
CA TYR A 33 10.96 -21.52 9.63
C TYR A 33 10.37 -20.98 8.32
N ASN A 34 11.20 -20.92 7.28
CA ASN A 34 10.80 -20.43 5.96
C ASN A 34 10.60 -21.63 5.02
N SER A 35 9.45 -21.70 4.34
CA SER A 35 9.15 -22.73 3.35
C SER A 35 9.08 -22.15 1.93
N THR A 36 9.42 -22.96 0.92
CA THR A 36 9.27 -22.59 -0.49
C THR A 36 7.82 -22.31 -0.86
N LEU A 37 6.88 -23.09 -0.30
CA LEU A 37 5.44 -22.89 -0.45
C LEU A 37 4.99 -21.52 0.08
N GLY A 38 5.47 -21.12 1.26
CA GLY A 38 5.18 -19.80 1.83
C GLY A 38 5.77 -18.66 0.99
N ALA A 39 7.02 -18.80 0.54
CA ALA A 39 7.67 -17.81 -0.31
C ALA A 39 6.94 -17.61 -1.65
N LEU A 40 6.56 -18.70 -2.35
CA LEU A 40 5.77 -18.66 -3.57
C LEU A 40 4.38 -18.02 -3.34
N SER A 41 3.73 -18.38 -2.23
CA SER A 41 2.43 -17.79 -1.85
C SER A 41 2.54 -16.28 -1.61
N THR A 42 3.61 -15.80 -0.99
CA THR A 42 3.84 -14.36 -0.74
C THR A 42 4.21 -13.60 -2.02
N LEU A 43 5.02 -14.21 -2.90
CA LEU A 43 5.34 -13.61 -4.20
C LEU A 43 4.07 -13.50 -5.07
N GLY A 44 3.19 -14.50 -5.02
CA GLY A 44 1.88 -14.48 -5.68
C GLY A 44 0.95 -13.37 -5.18
N THR A 45 0.86 -13.11 -3.87
CA THR A 45 0.03 -12.00 -3.36
C THR A 45 0.60 -10.63 -3.71
N ILE A 46 1.93 -10.47 -3.67
CA ILE A 46 2.59 -9.23 -4.10
C ILE A 46 2.35 -8.98 -5.59
N PHE A 47 2.53 -10.00 -6.45
CA PHE A 47 2.26 -9.89 -7.88
C PHE A 47 0.80 -9.52 -8.16
N PHE A 48 -0.16 -10.18 -7.50
CA PHE A 48 -1.59 -9.89 -7.67
C PHE A 48 -1.97 -8.47 -7.20
N ALA A 49 -1.43 -8.02 -6.05
CA ALA A 49 -1.65 -6.67 -5.55
C ALA A 49 -1.06 -5.59 -6.48
N LEU A 50 0.13 -5.83 -7.05
CA LEU A 50 0.74 -4.94 -8.05
C LEU A 50 -0.08 -4.91 -9.35
N ALA A 51 -0.52 -6.06 -9.87
CA ALA A 51 -1.34 -6.13 -11.07
C ALA A 51 -2.69 -5.39 -10.89
N TYR A 52 -3.35 -5.57 -9.75
CA TYR A 52 -4.60 -4.86 -9.44
C TYR A 52 -4.39 -3.35 -9.24
N LEU A 53 -3.26 -2.94 -8.65
CA LEU A 53 -2.86 -1.54 -8.53
C LEU A 53 -2.59 -0.89 -9.91
N VAL A 54 -1.95 -1.61 -10.84
CA VAL A 54 -1.77 -1.14 -12.23
C VAL A 54 -3.11 -0.94 -12.94
N VAL A 55 -4.05 -1.87 -12.80
CA VAL A 55 -5.41 -1.72 -13.35
C VAL A 55 -6.13 -0.51 -12.73
N GLY A 56 -6.02 -0.29 -11.42
CA GLY A 56 -6.58 0.89 -10.76
C GLY A 56 -5.97 2.21 -11.24
N ILE A 57 -4.66 2.25 -11.51
CA ILE A 57 -3.99 3.43 -12.09
C ILE A 57 -4.44 3.65 -13.55
N GLN A 58 -4.67 2.59 -14.32
CA GLN A 58 -5.24 2.70 -15.66
C GLN A 58 -6.68 3.24 -15.64
N GLU A 59 -7.52 2.82 -14.68
CA GLU A 59 -8.87 3.37 -14.45
C GLU A 59 -8.81 4.89 -14.16
N LEU A 60 -7.93 5.29 -13.23
CA LEU A 60 -7.70 6.68 -12.82
C LEU A 60 -7.25 7.58 -13.98
N ILE A 61 -6.31 7.11 -14.81
CA ILE A 61 -5.78 7.88 -15.95
C ILE A 61 -6.81 7.97 -17.08
N ALA A 62 -7.50 6.86 -17.40
CA ALA A 62 -8.42 6.79 -18.52
C ALA A 62 -9.73 7.56 -18.29
N LYS A 63 -10.14 7.77 -17.03
CA LYS A 63 -11.38 8.48 -16.65
C LYS A 63 -12.67 7.90 -17.30
N ASN A 64 -12.66 6.60 -17.66
CA ASN A 64 -13.75 5.93 -18.37
C ASN A 64 -14.98 5.59 -17.49
N SER A 65 -14.81 5.51 -16.16
CA SER A 65 -15.81 5.01 -15.21
C SER A 65 -16.15 6.04 -14.10
N PRO A 66 -16.69 7.22 -14.45
CA PRO A 66 -17.16 8.18 -13.45
C PRO A 66 -18.36 7.64 -12.67
N ASN A 67 -18.39 7.90 -11.36
CA ASN A 67 -19.60 7.81 -10.56
C ASN A 67 -20.46 9.06 -10.82
N VAL A 68 -21.76 8.86 -11.04
CA VAL A 68 -22.71 9.93 -11.39
C VAL A 68 -23.94 9.84 -10.51
N ILE A 69 -24.18 10.89 -9.73
CA ILE A 69 -25.41 11.08 -8.96
C ILE A 69 -26.27 12.11 -9.71
N SER A 70 -27.56 11.82 -9.85
CA SER A 70 -28.53 12.72 -10.49
C SER A 70 -29.57 13.16 -9.47
N SER A 71 -29.88 14.45 -9.46
CA SER A 71 -30.99 15.03 -8.71
C SER A 71 -31.86 15.85 -9.67
N GLU A 72 -33.18 15.89 -9.45
CA GLU A 72 -34.07 16.82 -10.12
C GLU A 72 -34.92 17.53 -9.05
N ARG A 73 -34.86 18.87 -9.05
CA ARG A 73 -35.57 19.74 -8.10
C ARG A 73 -36.48 20.71 -8.84
N GLN A 74 -37.61 21.06 -8.24
CA GLN A 74 -38.44 22.13 -8.78
C GLN A 74 -37.91 23.49 -8.31
N VAL A 75 -37.70 24.40 -9.26
CA VAL A 75 -37.30 25.79 -8.99
C VAL A 75 -38.37 26.75 -9.51
N VAL A 76 -38.54 27.87 -8.80
CA VAL A 76 -39.31 29.02 -9.27
C VAL A 76 -38.37 30.07 -9.86
N GLU A 77 -37.19 30.27 -9.26
CA GLU A 77 -36.22 31.26 -9.71
C GLU A 77 -34.98 30.60 -10.31
N THR A 78 -34.46 31.23 -11.37
CA THR A 78 -33.21 30.82 -12.04
C THR A 78 -32.34 32.05 -12.30
N SER A 79 -31.05 31.81 -12.49
CA SER A 79 -30.18 32.73 -13.24
C SER A 79 -30.76 33.01 -14.64
N PRO A 80 -30.45 34.17 -15.24
CA PRO A 80 -30.72 34.41 -16.65
C PRO A 80 -29.75 33.58 -17.51
N PHE A 81 -30.29 32.71 -18.35
CA PHE A 81 -29.51 31.96 -19.34
C PHE A 81 -29.43 32.77 -20.64
N LEU A 82 -28.22 33.12 -21.07
CA LEU A 82 -27.95 33.88 -22.30
C LEU A 82 -27.91 32.92 -23.50
N LEU A 83 -28.79 33.17 -24.47
CA LEU A 83 -28.84 32.45 -25.74
C LEU A 83 -27.87 33.13 -26.72
N GLU A 84 -26.61 32.74 -26.68
CA GLU A 84 -25.57 33.22 -27.59
C GLU A 84 -25.55 32.40 -28.90
N ARG A 85 -25.00 32.97 -29.97
CA ARG A 85 -24.92 32.30 -31.29
C ARG A 85 -24.03 31.04 -31.26
N ASN A 86 -23.14 30.92 -30.28
CA ASN A 86 -22.26 29.77 -30.07
C ASN A 86 -22.96 28.60 -29.33
N ASN A 87 -23.94 28.87 -28.47
CA ASN A 87 -24.54 27.92 -27.52
C ASN A 87 -26.01 27.60 -27.85
N PHE A 88 -26.67 28.45 -28.64
CA PHE A 88 -28.06 28.30 -29.00
C PHE A 88 -28.26 28.47 -30.51
N THR A 89 -29.11 27.62 -31.07
CA THR A 89 -29.47 27.62 -32.48
C THR A 89 -30.95 27.84 -32.62
N ILE A 90 -31.36 28.85 -33.39
CA ILE A 90 -32.74 29.07 -33.77
C ILE A 90 -32.85 29.58 -35.20
N ALA A 91 -33.53 28.82 -36.05
CA ALA A 91 -33.77 29.16 -37.45
C ALA A 91 -35.20 28.74 -37.84
N ILE A 92 -35.99 29.69 -38.36
CA ILE A 92 -37.45 29.59 -38.42
C ILE A 92 -37.91 29.69 -39.89
N THR A 93 -38.79 28.80 -40.33
CA THR A 93 -39.38 28.85 -41.68
C THR A 93 -40.83 28.40 -41.71
N MET A 94 -41.48 28.62 -42.86
CA MET A 94 -42.80 28.10 -43.20
C MET A 94 -42.65 27.33 -44.51
N ALA A 95 -43.32 26.19 -44.64
CA ALA A 95 -43.29 25.33 -45.82
C ALA A 95 -44.72 24.94 -46.25
N ASP A 96 -44.87 24.58 -47.53
CA ASP A 96 -46.12 24.02 -48.06
C ASP A 96 -46.32 22.56 -47.64
N LEU A 97 -47.41 21.93 -48.10
CA LEU A 97 -47.69 20.50 -47.86
C LEU A 97 -46.65 19.55 -48.47
N ASN A 98 -45.83 20.02 -49.43
CA ASN A 98 -44.73 19.27 -50.05
C ASN A 98 -43.38 19.52 -49.34
N SER A 99 -43.42 20.13 -48.16
CA SER A 99 -42.27 20.58 -47.37
C SER A 99 -41.32 21.53 -48.12
N GLN A 100 -41.79 22.24 -49.15
CA GLN A 100 -41.02 23.25 -49.85
C GLN A 100 -41.11 24.60 -49.11
N PRO A 101 -39.98 25.26 -48.82
CA PRO A 101 -39.98 26.48 -48.02
C PRO A 101 -40.63 27.65 -48.78
N LEU A 102 -41.57 28.33 -48.11
CA LEU A 102 -42.26 29.50 -48.65
C LEU A 102 -41.30 30.69 -48.71
N THR A 103 -40.98 31.15 -49.92
CA THR A 103 -40.03 32.24 -50.17
C THR A 103 -40.65 33.64 -50.03
N THR A 104 -41.98 33.73 -50.00
CA THR A 104 -42.78 34.96 -50.02
C THR A 104 -43.01 35.56 -48.62
N ILE A 105 -41.97 35.54 -47.78
CA ILE A 105 -41.94 36.23 -46.50
C ILE A 105 -42.19 37.73 -46.72
N ASN A 106 -42.84 38.38 -45.76
CA ASN A 106 -43.35 39.74 -45.84
C ASN A 106 -44.43 40.03 -46.89
N LYS A 107 -44.72 39.14 -47.85
CA LYS A 107 -45.78 39.32 -48.87
C LYS A 107 -47.08 38.58 -48.55
N TYR A 108 -46.99 37.34 -48.02
CA TYR A 108 -48.18 36.56 -47.60
C TYR A 108 -48.29 36.43 -46.07
N PHE A 109 -47.15 36.35 -45.38
CA PHE A 109 -47.07 36.26 -43.92
C PHE A 109 -45.87 37.04 -43.39
N THR A 110 -45.87 37.32 -42.09
CA THR A 110 -44.74 37.92 -41.35
C THR A 110 -44.35 37.01 -40.20
N ILE A 111 -43.05 36.88 -39.94
CA ILE A 111 -42.50 36.24 -38.73
C ILE A 111 -41.97 37.37 -37.84
N SER A 112 -42.40 37.41 -36.58
CA SER A 112 -41.85 38.28 -35.54
C SER A 112 -41.27 37.41 -34.43
N LEU A 113 -40.04 37.68 -34.01
CA LEU A 113 -39.49 37.18 -32.75
C LEU A 113 -39.49 38.31 -31.71
N LYS A 114 -39.84 37.99 -30.46
CA LYS A 114 -39.81 38.92 -29.33
C LYS A 114 -39.16 38.25 -28.13
N ASN A 115 -38.34 38.98 -27.38
CA ASN A 115 -37.95 38.58 -26.03
C ASN A 115 -38.82 39.38 -25.05
N CYS A 116 -39.62 38.67 -24.24
CA CYS A 116 -40.55 39.28 -23.29
C CYS A 116 -40.09 39.02 -21.85
N GLN A 117 -39.64 40.08 -21.20
CA GLN A 117 -39.28 40.13 -19.79
C GLN A 117 -40.46 40.62 -18.96
N THR A 118 -40.76 39.94 -17.87
CA THR A 118 -41.78 40.30 -16.88
C THR A 118 -41.12 40.40 -15.51
N THR A 119 -41.23 41.55 -14.88
CA THR A 119 -40.83 41.75 -13.49
C THR A 119 -42.07 41.87 -12.60
N ARG A 120 -42.04 41.23 -11.44
CA ARG A 120 -43.09 41.30 -10.41
C ARG A 120 -42.48 41.79 -9.12
N ILE A 121 -42.99 42.92 -8.64
CA ILE A 121 -42.59 43.52 -7.37
C ILE A 121 -43.79 43.45 -6.44
N TYR A 122 -43.67 42.69 -5.35
CA TYR A 122 -44.69 42.60 -4.32
C TYR A 122 -44.49 43.74 -3.32
N ASN A 123 -45.43 44.68 -3.27
CA ASN A 123 -45.38 45.83 -2.40
C ASN A 123 -46.07 45.50 -1.08
N GLU A 124 -45.31 45.00 -0.09
CA GLU A 124 -45.81 44.56 1.22
C GLU A 124 -46.77 45.56 1.88
N THR A 125 -46.45 46.85 1.84
CA THR A 125 -47.26 47.95 2.41
C THR A 125 -48.65 48.09 1.79
N SER A 126 -48.87 47.57 0.57
CA SER A 126 -50.13 47.66 -0.16
C SER A 126 -50.79 46.30 -0.44
N GLN A 127 -50.10 45.19 -0.12
CA GLN A 127 -50.50 43.81 -0.44
C GLN A 127 -50.77 43.55 -1.94
N THR A 128 -50.25 44.39 -2.84
CA THR A 128 -50.40 44.23 -4.29
C THR A 128 -49.07 43.88 -4.97
N SER A 129 -49.11 43.02 -5.98
CA SER A 129 -47.98 42.81 -6.90
C SER A 129 -48.11 43.74 -8.10
N ASN A 130 -47.15 44.65 -8.28
CA ASN A 130 -47.02 45.37 -9.55
C ASN A 130 -46.30 44.48 -10.57
N VAL A 131 -46.86 44.34 -11.78
CA VAL A 131 -46.36 43.44 -12.83
C VAL A 131 -46.03 44.27 -14.07
N THR A 132 -44.74 44.51 -14.30
CA THR A 132 -44.27 45.23 -15.49
C THR A 132 -43.82 44.22 -16.55
N ARG A 133 -44.31 44.34 -17.78
CA ARG A 133 -43.90 43.50 -18.91
C ARG A 133 -43.30 44.35 -20.01
N ASN A 134 -42.02 44.13 -20.31
CA ASN A 134 -41.32 44.71 -21.45
C ASN A 134 -41.10 43.61 -22.52
N CYS A 135 -41.31 43.93 -23.79
CA CYS A 135 -41.11 43.00 -24.89
C CYS A 135 -40.32 43.67 -26.02
N THR A 136 -39.04 43.33 -26.15
CA THR A 136 -38.21 43.79 -27.26
C THR A 136 -38.48 42.95 -28.51
N ILE A 137 -38.62 43.61 -29.67
CA ILE A 137 -38.69 42.91 -30.96
C ILE A 137 -37.26 42.61 -31.41
N ILE A 138 -36.98 41.34 -31.68
CA ILE A 138 -35.67 40.90 -32.16
C ILE A 138 -35.70 40.96 -33.70
N PRO A 139 -34.77 41.69 -34.35
CA PRO A 139 -34.68 41.74 -35.81
C PRO A 139 -34.27 40.38 -36.38
N LEU A 140 -34.97 39.97 -37.44
CA LEU A 140 -34.70 38.75 -38.18
C LEU A 140 -34.17 39.07 -39.58
N GLU A 141 -33.28 38.22 -40.09
CA GLU A 141 -32.78 38.26 -41.47
C GLU A 141 -32.67 36.85 -42.07
N ALA A 142 -32.43 36.74 -43.37
CA ALA A 142 -32.28 35.44 -44.02
C ALA A 142 -31.02 34.71 -43.53
N CYS A 143 -31.15 33.44 -43.17
CA CYS A 143 -30.04 32.64 -42.66
C CYS A 143 -28.92 32.51 -43.72
N THR A 144 -27.71 32.81 -43.29
CA THR A 144 -26.45 32.66 -44.04
C THR A 144 -25.45 31.89 -43.17
N LYS A 145 -24.41 31.27 -43.76
CA LYS A 145 -23.48 30.40 -43.03
C LYS A 145 -22.80 31.07 -41.82
N GLU A 146 -22.61 32.39 -41.87
CA GLU A 146 -22.07 33.23 -40.78
C GLU A 146 -22.96 33.34 -39.53
N HIS A 147 -24.21 32.83 -39.58
CA HIS A 147 -25.06 32.67 -38.41
C HIS A 147 -24.68 31.45 -37.55
N PHE A 148 -23.71 30.66 -37.99
CA PHE A 148 -23.35 29.37 -37.40
C PHE A 148 -21.86 29.38 -37.08
N LEU A 149 -21.53 29.24 -35.79
CA LEU A 149 -20.18 29.37 -35.24
C LEU A 149 -19.61 28.05 -34.73
N SER A 150 -20.46 27.16 -34.19
CA SER A 150 -20.02 25.84 -33.74
C SER A 150 -19.85 24.87 -34.92
N GLU A 151 -18.93 23.92 -34.79
CA GLU A 151 -18.73 22.85 -35.78
C GLU A 151 -20.01 22.05 -36.05
N THR A 152 -20.82 21.82 -35.01
CA THR A 152 -22.12 21.12 -35.11
C THR A 152 -23.16 21.92 -35.89
N GLN A 153 -23.25 23.23 -35.69
CA GLN A 153 -24.11 24.12 -36.50
C GLN A 153 -23.65 24.15 -37.96
N ILE A 154 -22.34 24.31 -38.19
CA ILE A 154 -21.76 24.43 -39.54
C ILE A 154 -21.98 23.14 -40.34
N ASP A 155 -21.72 21.97 -39.75
CA ASP A 155 -21.98 20.68 -40.41
C ASP A 155 -23.47 20.49 -40.72
N TYR A 156 -24.34 20.69 -39.73
CA TYR A 156 -25.80 20.53 -39.89
C TYR A 156 -26.35 21.41 -41.02
N PHE A 157 -26.06 22.71 -41.01
CA PHE A 157 -26.57 23.64 -42.02
C PHE A 157 -25.79 23.58 -43.34
N SER A 158 -24.60 22.97 -43.42
CA SER A 158 -23.94 22.70 -44.71
C SER A 158 -24.73 21.73 -45.58
N ARG A 159 -25.49 20.83 -44.96
CA ARG A 159 -26.28 19.76 -45.60
C ARG A 159 -27.68 20.22 -46.02
N ILE A 160 -28.09 21.44 -45.63
CA ILE A 160 -29.45 21.96 -45.77
C ILE A 160 -29.47 23.22 -46.66
N ARG A 161 -30.48 23.34 -47.53
CA ARG A 161 -30.69 24.55 -48.33
C ARG A 161 -31.39 25.61 -47.48
N LEU A 162 -30.61 26.56 -46.94
CA LEU A 162 -31.11 27.64 -46.06
C LEU A 162 -32.26 28.48 -46.66
N GLY A 163 -32.32 28.62 -47.99
CA GLY A 163 -33.54 29.08 -48.69
C GLY A 163 -34.13 30.39 -48.14
N SER A 164 -35.34 30.31 -47.58
CA SER A 164 -36.04 31.42 -46.92
C SER A 164 -36.06 31.34 -45.39
N VAL A 165 -35.33 30.41 -44.78
CA VAL A 165 -35.24 30.29 -43.31
C VAL A 165 -34.72 31.59 -42.71
N GLN A 166 -35.37 32.07 -41.65
CA GLN A 166 -35.05 33.31 -40.94
C GLN A 166 -34.25 33.01 -39.66
N CYS A 167 -33.18 33.77 -39.46
CA CYS A 167 -32.31 33.75 -38.29
C CYS A 167 -32.37 35.11 -37.59
N ILE A 168 -31.89 35.18 -36.34
CA ILE A 168 -31.69 36.48 -35.66
C ILE A 168 -30.54 37.22 -36.34
N LYS A 169 -30.71 38.52 -36.61
CA LYS A 169 -29.67 39.35 -37.23
C LYS A 169 -28.38 39.32 -36.41
N LYS A 170 -27.26 39.00 -37.07
CA LYS A 170 -25.93 38.78 -36.47
C LYS A 170 -25.51 39.85 -35.46
N ASP A 171 -25.34 41.10 -35.92
CA ASP A 171 -24.84 42.20 -35.11
C ASP A 171 -25.73 42.50 -33.89
N TYR A 172 -27.04 42.24 -34.02
CA TYR A 172 -27.98 42.36 -32.92
C TYR A 172 -27.82 41.21 -31.93
N TRP A 173 -27.66 39.96 -32.40
CA TRP A 173 -27.49 38.78 -31.54
C TRP A 173 -26.24 38.92 -30.66
N ASP A 174 -25.10 39.34 -31.22
CA ASP A 174 -23.85 39.45 -30.46
C ASP A 174 -23.89 40.60 -29.44
N SER A 175 -24.62 41.67 -29.75
CA SER A 175 -24.75 42.85 -28.88
C SER A 175 -25.87 42.71 -27.84
N ASN A 176 -26.90 41.92 -28.13
CA ASN A 176 -28.13 41.77 -27.34
C ASN A 176 -28.62 40.31 -27.39
N PRO A 177 -27.89 39.34 -26.81
CA PRO A 177 -28.30 37.94 -26.83
C PRO A 177 -29.67 37.77 -26.15
N PRO A 178 -30.62 37.01 -26.74
CA PRO A 178 -31.89 36.73 -26.08
C PRO A 178 -31.70 35.96 -24.78
N VAL A 179 -32.65 36.12 -23.84
CA VAL A 179 -32.51 35.61 -22.47
C VAL A 179 -33.71 34.77 -22.07
N LEU A 180 -33.47 33.60 -21.50
CA LEU A 180 -34.49 32.81 -20.80
C LEU A 180 -34.23 32.87 -19.29
N GLN A 181 -35.28 33.10 -18.50
CA GLN A 181 -35.16 33.19 -17.04
C GLN A 181 -36.48 32.84 -16.36
N GLY A 182 -36.42 32.05 -15.28
CA GLY A 182 -37.56 31.75 -14.42
C GLY A 182 -38.75 31.08 -15.13
N ILE A 183 -39.87 31.02 -14.42
CA ILE A 183 -41.13 30.47 -14.89
C ILE A 183 -42.25 31.53 -14.81
N LYS A 184 -43.43 31.20 -15.34
CA LYS A 184 -44.54 32.17 -15.47
C LYS A 184 -44.99 32.82 -14.14
N THR A 185 -44.65 32.27 -12.98
CA THR A 185 -45.00 32.80 -11.64
C THR A 185 -43.88 33.60 -10.95
N SER A 186 -42.66 33.61 -11.47
CA SER A 186 -41.46 34.13 -10.78
C SER A 186 -41.41 35.67 -10.67
N PRO A 187 -40.60 36.24 -9.76
CA PRO A 187 -40.33 37.68 -9.71
C PRO A 187 -39.67 38.21 -10.98
N ALA A 188 -38.76 37.44 -11.59
CA ALA A 188 -38.20 37.70 -12.92
C ALA A 188 -38.53 36.53 -13.86
N TYR A 189 -39.17 36.83 -14.98
CA TYR A 189 -39.53 35.86 -16.02
C TYR A 189 -39.17 36.39 -17.41
N SER A 190 -38.28 35.71 -18.13
CA SER A 190 -37.86 36.04 -19.49
C SER A 190 -38.14 34.88 -20.42
N SER A 191 -38.78 35.16 -21.56
CA SER A 191 -39.23 34.14 -22.52
C SER A 191 -39.25 34.67 -23.94
N LEU A 192 -38.96 33.78 -24.89
CA LEU A 192 -39.08 34.09 -26.32
C LEU A 192 -40.49 33.77 -26.83
N THR A 193 -41.01 34.66 -27.67
CA THR A 193 -42.27 34.46 -28.38
C THR A 193 -42.04 34.69 -29.87
N ILE A 194 -42.25 33.65 -30.68
CA ILE A 194 -42.33 33.73 -32.14
C ILE A 194 -43.81 33.85 -32.51
N THR A 195 -44.15 34.83 -33.33
CA THR A 195 -45.49 35.01 -33.89
C THR A 195 -45.40 34.95 -35.42
N VAL A 196 -46.15 34.02 -36.03
CA VAL A 196 -46.37 33.98 -37.47
C VAL A 196 -47.78 34.49 -37.75
N ALA A 197 -47.87 35.63 -38.42
CA ALA A 197 -49.14 36.31 -38.71
C ALA A 197 -49.37 36.44 -40.23
N VAL A 198 -50.64 36.45 -40.64
CA VAL A 198 -51.02 36.77 -42.02
C VAL A 198 -50.63 38.21 -42.33
N CYS A 199 -50.12 38.48 -43.55
CA CYS A 199 -49.78 39.83 -43.96
C CYS A 199 -51.05 40.68 -44.08
N LYS A 200 -51.18 41.69 -43.19
CA LYS A 200 -52.22 42.73 -43.27
C LYS A 200 -51.57 44.06 -43.66
N ASN A 201 -52.18 44.78 -44.61
CA ASN A 201 -51.76 46.14 -44.93
C ASN A 201 -52.07 47.10 -43.77
N SER A 202 -51.19 48.06 -43.53
CA SER A 202 -51.31 49.10 -42.50
C SER A 202 -50.73 50.42 -43.00
N THR A 203 -50.86 51.49 -42.23
CA THR A 203 -50.27 52.81 -42.55
C THR A 203 -48.75 52.77 -42.79
N ASN A 204 -48.07 51.75 -42.29
CA ASN A 204 -46.61 51.61 -42.41
C ASN A 204 -46.19 50.48 -43.36
N LYS A 205 -47.13 49.76 -44.00
CA LYS A 205 -46.83 48.65 -44.92
C LYS A 205 -47.98 48.37 -45.91
N SER A 206 -47.71 48.54 -47.20
CA SER A 206 -48.66 48.38 -48.32
C SER A 206 -48.57 47.05 -49.09
N ASP A 207 -47.50 46.28 -48.87
CA ASP A 207 -46.99 45.34 -49.89
C ASP A 207 -47.50 43.90 -49.71
N CYS A 208 -48.56 43.70 -48.92
CA CYS A 208 -49.24 42.40 -48.82
C CYS A 208 -50.00 42.09 -50.11
N ALA A 209 -50.04 40.81 -50.49
CA ALA A 209 -50.77 40.35 -51.66
C ALA A 209 -52.31 40.34 -51.46
N PRO A 210 -53.10 40.17 -52.54
CA PRO A 210 -54.54 39.93 -52.43
C PRO A 210 -54.87 38.76 -51.50
N ILE A 211 -55.96 38.90 -50.73
CA ILE A 211 -56.34 37.93 -49.69
C ILE A 211 -56.62 36.52 -50.25
N GLU A 212 -57.06 36.39 -51.51
CA GLU A 212 -57.26 35.08 -52.14
C GLU A 212 -55.94 34.38 -52.51
N ASP A 213 -54.90 35.12 -52.92
CA ASP A 213 -53.55 34.56 -53.13
C ASP A 213 -52.96 34.09 -51.79
N ILE A 214 -53.16 34.88 -50.73
CA ILE A 214 -52.75 34.55 -49.36
C ILE A 214 -53.46 33.27 -48.89
N LYS A 215 -54.80 33.18 -49.03
CA LYS A 215 -55.59 31.97 -48.71
C LYS A 215 -55.11 30.75 -49.49
N LYS A 216 -54.79 30.92 -50.78
CA LYS A 216 -54.31 29.83 -51.64
C LYS A 216 -52.96 29.29 -51.19
N GLN A 217 -51.99 30.17 -50.87
CA GLN A 217 -50.65 29.76 -50.48
C GLN A 217 -50.53 29.34 -49.00
N LEU A 218 -51.38 29.86 -48.12
CA LEU A 218 -51.37 29.55 -46.67
C LEU A 218 -52.53 28.64 -46.23
N SER A 219 -53.23 28.02 -47.18
CA SER A 219 -54.37 27.13 -46.91
C SER A 219 -54.04 26.07 -45.85
N SER A 220 -52.91 25.38 -46.03
CA SER A 220 -52.28 24.53 -45.01
C SER A 220 -50.80 24.28 -45.35
N GLY A 221 -50.01 23.90 -44.35
CA GLY A 221 -48.59 23.63 -44.49
C GLY A 221 -47.91 23.35 -43.15
N PHE A 222 -46.58 23.49 -43.12
CA PHE A 222 -45.77 23.29 -41.91
C PHE A 222 -45.04 24.56 -41.48
N TYR A 223 -45.22 24.96 -40.23
CA TYR A 223 -44.28 25.83 -39.52
C TYR A 223 -43.12 24.97 -39.05
N ALA A 224 -41.89 25.32 -39.41
CA ALA A 224 -40.71 24.54 -39.10
C ALA A 224 -39.66 25.37 -38.36
N VAL A 225 -39.09 24.79 -37.31
CA VAL A 225 -38.04 25.41 -36.50
C VAL A 225 -36.87 24.44 -36.37
N HIS A 226 -35.70 24.86 -36.81
CA HIS A 226 -34.44 24.24 -36.40
C HIS A 226 -34.07 24.83 -35.03
N LEU A 227 -33.91 23.98 -34.03
CA LEU A 227 -33.62 24.40 -32.66
C LEU A 227 -32.53 23.54 -32.04
N SER A 228 -31.63 24.16 -31.29
CA SER A 228 -30.63 23.44 -30.51
C SER A 228 -31.25 22.62 -29.39
N ASP A 229 -30.61 21.49 -29.09
CA ASP A 229 -30.84 20.61 -27.96
C ASP A 229 -29.48 20.04 -27.53
N SER A 230 -29.36 19.48 -26.32
CA SER A 230 -28.07 18.99 -25.83
C SER A 230 -28.16 17.56 -25.28
N LEU A 231 -27.43 16.63 -25.91
CA LEU A 231 -27.33 15.25 -25.45
C LEU A 231 -26.23 15.11 -24.40
N LEU A 232 -26.59 14.74 -23.16
CA LEU A 232 -25.63 14.52 -22.09
C LEU A 232 -25.01 13.11 -22.16
N GLN A 233 -23.69 13.06 -22.26
CA GLN A 233 -22.87 11.85 -22.31
C GLN A 233 -21.86 11.84 -21.15
N MET A 234 -22.36 11.50 -19.95
CA MET A 234 -21.62 11.51 -18.68
C MET A 234 -20.43 10.53 -18.62
N ASN A 235 -20.20 9.70 -19.64
CA ASN A 235 -19.03 8.85 -19.79
C ASN A 235 -17.84 9.57 -20.47
N ARG A 236 -18.04 10.70 -21.17
CA ARG A 236 -16.96 11.41 -21.88
C ARG A 236 -16.06 12.17 -20.91
N ALA A 237 -14.76 11.90 -20.93
CA ALA A 237 -13.79 12.59 -20.06
C ALA A 237 -13.68 14.11 -20.35
N VAL A 238 -13.96 14.52 -21.60
CA VAL A 238 -13.97 15.92 -22.07
C VAL A 238 -15.28 16.20 -22.80
N ASN A 239 -15.90 17.35 -22.47
CA ASN A 239 -17.20 17.86 -22.94
C ASN A 239 -18.35 16.84 -22.78
N MET A 240 -19.19 17.08 -21.76
CA MET A 240 -20.28 16.18 -21.38
C MET A 240 -21.56 16.42 -22.19
N SER A 241 -21.73 17.61 -22.75
CA SER A 241 -22.76 17.89 -23.76
C SER A 241 -22.25 17.57 -25.16
N LEU A 242 -23.14 17.02 -25.98
CA LEU A 242 -23.09 17.11 -27.44
C LEU A 242 -24.24 17.97 -27.92
N ASP A 243 -23.92 19.06 -28.60
CA ASP A 243 -24.92 19.97 -29.16
C ASP A 243 -25.54 19.34 -30.41
N VAL A 244 -26.87 19.25 -30.43
CA VAL A 244 -27.67 18.64 -31.50
C VAL A 244 -28.64 19.70 -32.03
N ILE A 245 -28.98 19.66 -33.32
CA ILE A 245 -29.99 20.55 -33.89
C ILE A 245 -31.14 19.71 -34.42
N ASN A 246 -32.29 19.84 -33.76
CA ASN A 246 -33.51 19.15 -34.13
C ASN A 246 -34.37 20.08 -34.99
N ILE A 247 -34.86 19.60 -36.14
CA ILE A 247 -35.93 20.28 -36.87
C ILE A 247 -37.28 19.75 -36.40
N GLN A 248 -38.13 20.67 -35.94
CA GLN A 248 -39.49 20.40 -35.51
C GLN A 248 -40.46 20.93 -36.57
N TYR A 249 -41.45 20.12 -36.94
CA TYR A 249 -42.49 20.48 -37.92
C TYR A 249 -43.86 20.49 -37.25
N TYR A 250 -44.59 21.60 -37.42
CA TYR A 250 -45.91 21.82 -36.84
C TYR A 250 -46.90 22.20 -37.93
N THR A 251 -48.02 21.48 -38.04
CA THR A 251 -49.06 21.83 -39.02
C THR A 251 -49.70 23.18 -38.72
N PHE A 252 -49.98 23.97 -39.76
CA PHE A 252 -50.82 25.17 -39.68
C PHE A 252 -51.91 25.15 -40.78
N SER A 253 -52.97 25.94 -40.57
CA SER A 253 -54.01 26.26 -41.55
C SER A 253 -54.40 27.73 -41.38
N ILE A 254 -54.79 28.41 -42.46
CA ILE A 254 -55.34 29.78 -42.38
C ILE A 254 -56.67 29.87 -41.61
N THR A 255 -57.33 28.74 -41.34
CA THR A 255 -58.59 28.66 -40.57
C THR A 255 -58.38 28.45 -39.06
N THR A 256 -57.14 28.31 -38.60
CA THR A 256 -56.82 27.97 -37.19
C THR A 256 -55.67 28.80 -36.63
N SER A 257 -55.73 29.10 -35.33
CA SER A 257 -54.59 29.65 -34.58
C SER A 257 -53.95 28.54 -33.75
N LYS A 258 -52.70 28.19 -34.04
CA LYS A 258 -51.93 27.22 -33.28
C LYS A 258 -51.10 27.89 -32.19
N ASN A 259 -51.21 27.40 -30.96
CA ASN A 259 -50.31 27.75 -29.87
C ASN A 259 -49.32 26.61 -29.63
N ILE A 260 -48.04 26.94 -29.50
CA ILE A 260 -46.97 25.99 -29.19
C ILE A 260 -46.28 26.49 -27.91
N PHE A 261 -46.12 25.61 -26.94
CA PHE A 261 -45.41 25.87 -25.69
C PHE A 261 -44.25 24.88 -25.58
N GLN A 262 -43.03 25.39 -25.77
CA GLN A 262 -41.81 24.61 -25.64
C GLN A 262 -41.04 25.05 -24.40
N GLN A 263 -40.62 24.07 -23.61
CA GLN A 263 -39.88 24.23 -22.37
C GLN A 263 -38.50 23.63 -22.50
N PHE A 264 -37.49 24.41 -22.13
CA PHE A 264 -36.14 23.93 -21.88
C PHE A 264 -35.92 23.79 -20.37
N LYS A 265 -35.24 22.73 -19.93
CA LYS A 265 -34.68 22.68 -18.58
C LYS A 265 -33.22 23.10 -18.58
N VAL A 266 -32.82 23.77 -17.51
CA VAL A 266 -31.41 24.04 -17.20
C VAL A 266 -30.86 22.81 -16.48
N VAL A 267 -29.64 22.41 -16.85
CA VAL A 267 -28.93 21.30 -16.24
C VAL A 267 -27.52 21.72 -15.85
N ASP A 268 -27.21 21.61 -14.57
CA ASP A 268 -25.85 21.82 -14.04
C ASP A 268 -25.15 20.48 -13.87
N THR A 269 -23.85 20.45 -14.17
CA THR A 269 -23.00 19.29 -13.93
C THR A 269 -21.74 19.68 -13.19
N TYR A 270 -21.64 19.25 -11.93
CA TYR A 270 -20.48 19.41 -11.06
C TYR A 270 -19.56 18.20 -11.23
N THR A 271 -18.39 18.39 -11.84
CA THR A 271 -17.40 17.32 -12.07
C THR A 271 -16.19 17.48 -11.15
N ASP A 272 -16.04 16.54 -10.22
CA ASP A 272 -14.84 16.37 -9.40
C ASP A 272 -13.76 15.59 -10.18
N SER A 273 -12.79 16.34 -10.69
CA SER A 273 -11.68 15.91 -11.54
C SER A 273 -10.46 15.39 -10.77
N GLY A 274 -10.45 15.58 -9.43
CA GLY A 274 -9.25 15.56 -8.59
C GLY A 274 -8.73 14.17 -8.20
N VAL A 275 -7.42 13.98 -8.35
CA VAL A 275 -6.73 12.69 -8.12
C VAL A 275 -6.63 12.30 -6.63
N VAL A 276 -6.54 13.29 -5.73
CA VAL A 276 -6.36 13.12 -4.28
C VAL A 276 -7.45 13.88 -3.54
N PHE A 277 -7.42 15.21 -3.61
CA PHE A 277 -8.45 16.11 -3.09
C PHE A 277 -9.56 16.35 -4.12
N SER A 278 -10.59 17.11 -3.77
CA SER A 278 -11.65 17.57 -4.68
C SER A 278 -11.18 18.71 -5.59
N ASP A 279 -11.46 18.59 -6.88
CA ASP A 279 -11.19 19.60 -7.91
C ASP A 279 -12.46 19.76 -8.75
N LEU A 280 -13.29 20.73 -8.37
CA LEU A 280 -14.66 20.88 -8.88
C LEU A 280 -14.71 21.83 -10.07
N SER A 281 -15.30 21.34 -11.16
CA SER A 281 -15.64 22.12 -12.36
C SER A 281 -17.16 22.10 -12.57
N GLU A 282 -17.73 23.23 -12.95
CA GLU A 282 -19.17 23.41 -13.22
C GLU A 282 -19.40 23.59 -14.72
N GLN A 283 -20.39 22.88 -15.27
CA GLN A 283 -20.87 23.09 -16.63
C GLN A 283 -22.40 23.19 -16.62
N GLN A 284 -22.95 24.33 -17.07
CA GLN A 284 -24.38 24.54 -17.26
C GLN A 284 -24.77 24.32 -18.73
N VAL A 285 -25.88 23.63 -18.97
CA VAL A 285 -26.36 23.19 -20.30
C VAL A 285 -27.88 23.36 -20.40
N LEU A 286 -28.38 23.69 -21.59
CA LEU A 286 -29.80 23.85 -21.88
C LEU A 286 -30.33 22.65 -22.69
N ILE A 287 -31.43 22.02 -22.25
CA ILE A 287 -31.98 20.77 -22.84
C ILE A 287 -33.48 20.88 -23.02
N GLN A 288 -34.03 20.37 -24.12
CA GLN A 288 -35.48 20.35 -24.35
C GLN A 288 -36.17 19.37 -23.36
N ASP A 289 -37.19 19.85 -22.64
CA ASP A 289 -37.87 19.11 -21.56
C ASP A 289 -39.32 18.74 -21.89
N SER A 290 -40.08 19.71 -22.40
CA SER A 290 -41.53 19.57 -22.56
C SER A 290 -42.02 20.37 -23.77
N LEU A 291 -42.94 19.78 -24.52
CA LEU A 291 -43.57 20.38 -25.70
C LEU A 291 -45.08 20.14 -25.60
N ARG A 292 -45.87 21.19 -25.84
CA ARG A 292 -47.33 21.13 -25.86
C ARG A 292 -47.88 22.00 -26.99
N GLU A 293 -48.90 21.49 -27.68
CA GLU A 293 -49.65 22.24 -28.68
C GLU A 293 -51.10 22.42 -28.22
N SER A 294 -51.71 23.56 -28.57
CA SER A 294 -53.16 23.69 -28.73
C SER A 294 -53.47 24.27 -30.10
N THR A 295 -54.68 24.09 -30.59
CA THR A 295 -55.11 24.66 -31.87
C THR A 295 -56.57 25.02 -31.77
N ASP A 296 -56.83 26.30 -32.00
CA ASP A 296 -58.11 26.96 -31.81
C ASP A 296 -58.59 27.52 -33.16
N LEU A 297 -59.84 28.01 -33.24
CA LEU A 297 -60.30 28.75 -34.43
C LEU A 297 -59.41 30.00 -34.63
N TYR A 298 -59.21 30.41 -35.89
CA TYR A 298 -58.34 31.54 -36.21
C TYR A 298 -58.77 32.82 -35.49
N ASN A 299 -57.88 33.36 -34.65
CA ASN A 299 -58.14 34.50 -33.77
C ASN A 299 -57.92 35.88 -34.44
N GLU A 300 -57.75 35.89 -35.77
CA GLU A 300 -57.34 37.03 -36.59
C GLU A 300 -55.97 37.67 -36.31
N GLU A 301 -55.25 37.28 -35.26
CA GLU A 301 -53.93 37.82 -34.92
C GLU A 301 -52.78 36.98 -35.51
N TYR A 302 -52.82 35.66 -35.32
CA TYR A 302 -51.70 34.77 -35.65
C TYR A 302 -52.15 33.39 -36.16
N LEU A 303 -51.37 32.83 -37.09
CA LEU A 303 -51.46 31.43 -37.50
C LEU A 303 -50.73 30.54 -36.51
N VAL A 304 -49.56 30.99 -36.02
CA VAL A 304 -48.75 30.27 -35.04
C VAL A 304 -48.21 31.24 -34.00
N LEU A 305 -48.40 30.91 -32.73
CA LEU A 305 -47.76 31.56 -31.58
C LEU A 305 -46.92 30.53 -30.82
N HIS A 306 -45.61 30.55 -31.04
CA HIS A 306 -44.67 29.63 -30.41
C HIS A 306 -43.93 30.33 -29.27
N ASN A 307 -44.15 29.86 -28.04
CA ASN A 307 -43.55 30.38 -26.82
C ASN A 307 -42.48 29.42 -26.32
N ILE A 308 -41.26 29.92 -26.18
CA ILE A 308 -40.10 29.19 -25.66
C ILE A 308 -39.72 29.79 -24.30
N ASN A 309 -39.71 28.97 -23.25
CA ASN A 309 -39.36 29.40 -21.89
C ASN A 309 -38.67 28.28 -21.09
N LEU A 310 -38.29 28.56 -19.84
CA LEU A 310 -37.74 27.54 -18.96
C LEU A 310 -38.85 26.68 -18.34
N SER A 311 -38.52 25.40 -18.13
CA SER A 311 -39.24 24.48 -17.26
C SER A 311 -39.04 24.88 -15.80
N SER A 312 -39.97 24.47 -14.93
CA SER A 312 -39.76 24.55 -13.48
C SER A 312 -38.85 23.44 -12.97
N LYS A 313 -38.47 22.47 -13.81
CA LYS A 313 -37.49 21.43 -13.47
C LYS A 313 -36.08 21.95 -13.61
N TYR A 314 -35.24 21.59 -12.64
CA TYR A 314 -33.82 21.84 -12.62
C TYR A 314 -33.11 20.52 -12.35
N THR A 315 -32.25 20.06 -13.26
CA THR A 315 -31.48 18.83 -13.07
C THR A 315 -30.07 19.18 -12.62
N GLU A 316 -29.58 18.46 -11.61
CA GLU A 316 -28.21 18.59 -11.10
C GLU A 316 -27.53 17.22 -11.21
N TYR A 317 -26.34 17.21 -11.81
CA TYR A 317 -25.48 16.03 -11.87
C TYR A 317 -24.21 16.25 -11.07
N GLN A 318 -23.94 15.36 -10.11
CA GLN A 318 -22.67 15.31 -9.39
C GLN A 318 -21.85 14.13 -9.92
N ARG A 319 -20.78 14.44 -10.65
CA ARG A 319 -19.90 13.51 -11.34
C ARG A 319 -18.55 13.45 -10.62
N SER A 320 -18.05 12.26 -10.33
CA SER A 320 -16.77 12.08 -9.63
C SER A 320 -15.99 10.89 -10.17
N TYR A 321 -14.66 11.03 -10.28
CA TYR A 321 -13.78 9.93 -10.67
C TYR A 321 -13.21 9.18 -9.45
N VAL A 322 -12.78 7.94 -9.67
CA VAL A 322 -12.09 7.14 -8.64
C VAL A 322 -10.77 7.81 -8.27
N LYS A 323 -10.55 8.07 -6.98
CA LYS A 323 -9.33 8.73 -6.46
C LYS A 323 -8.28 7.73 -6.01
N ILE A 324 -7.01 8.14 -5.95
CA ILE A 324 -5.89 7.25 -5.59
C ILE A 324 -6.07 6.62 -4.20
N GLN A 325 -6.64 7.36 -3.24
CA GLN A 325 -6.98 6.85 -1.91
C GLN A 325 -8.00 5.70 -1.94
N ALA A 326 -8.97 5.72 -2.87
CA ALA A 326 -9.95 4.65 -3.04
C ALA A 326 -9.30 3.41 -3.69
N ILE A 327 -8.38 3.59 -4.63
CA ILE A 327 -7.60 2.49 -5.24
C ILE A 327 -6.74 1.81 -4.18
N LEU A 328 -5.97 2.59 -3.40
CA LEU A 328 -5.14 2.05 -2.32
C LEU A 328 -5.97 1.33 -1.24
N SER A 329 -7.15 1.85 -0.90
CA SER A 329 -8.10 1.18 0.01
C SER A 329 -8.59 -0.16 -0.55
N ARG A 330 -9.03 -0.19 -1.83
CA ARG A 330 -9.44 -1.43 -2.54
C ARG A 330 -8.31 -2.46 -2.57
N VAL A 331 -7.09 -2.04 -2.91
CA VAL A 331 -5.88 -2.89 -2.96
C VAL A 331 -5.56 -3.46 -1.57
N GLY A 332 -5.55 -2.62 -0.54
CA GLY A 332 -5.22 -3.02 0.84
C GLY A 332 -6.23 -4.02 1.43
N GLY A 333 -7.54 -3.74 1.28
CA GLY A 333 -8.59 -4.65 1.75
C GLY A 333 -8.56 -6.01 1.05
N LEU A 334 -8.36 -6.02 -0.27
CA LEU A 334 -8.27 -7.24 -1.07
C LEU A 334 -6.99 -8.04 -0.73
N TYR A 335 -5.85 -7.38 -0.57
CA TYR A 335 -4.62 -8.00 -0.08
C TYR A 335 -4.82 -8.66 1.29
N GLN A 336 -5.47 -7.98 2.24
CA GLN A 336 -5.68 -8.49 3.59
C GLN A 336 -6.65 -9.69 3.60
N MET A 337 -7.69 -9.69 2.76
CA MET A 337 -8.58 -10.83 2.57
C MET A 337 -7.84 -12.05 1.99
N ILE A 338 -7.07 -11.86 0.92
CA ILE A 338 -6.30 -12.92 0.26
C ILE A 338 -5.21 -13.46 1.20
N PHE A 339 -4.52 -12.58 1.95
CA PHE A 339 -3.54 -12.97 2.95
C PHE A 339 -4.17 -13.82 4.06
N LEU A 340 -5.36 -13.47 4.57
CA LEU A 340 -6.06 -14.23 5.60
C LEU A 340 -6.44 -15.64 5.09
N LEU A 341 -6.99 -15.73 3.88
CA LEU A 341 -7.33 -17.00 3.23
C LEU A 341 -6.09 -17.89 3.05
N LEU A 342 -5.01 -17.35 2.48
CA LEU A 342 -3.77 -18.10 2.29
C LEU A 342 -3.11 -18.47 3.62
N ALA A 343 -3.13 -17.59 4.62
CA ALA A 343 -2.63 -17.92 5.96
C ALA A 343 -3.39 -19.09 6.60
N ALA A 344 -4.71 -19.19 6.41
CA ALA A 344 -5.51 -20.29 6.93
C ALA A 344 -5.10 -21.66 6.36
N PHE A 345 -4.75 -21.75 5.07
CA PHE A 345 -4.31 -23.00 4.44
C PHE A 345 -2.80 -23.26 4.57
N ILE A 346 -1.96 -22.23 4.41
CA ILE A 346 -0.50 -22.39 4.35
C ILE A 346 0.12 -22.51 5.75
N LYS A 347 -0.35 -21.75 6.75
CA LYS A 347 0.21 -21.80 8.12
C LYS A 347 0.23 -23.21 8.74
N PRO A 348 -0.86 -24.02 8.69
CA PRO A 348 -0.81 -25.37 9.25
C PRO A 348 0.04 -26.35 8.42
N LEU A 349 0.11 -26.18 7.10
CA LEU A 349 1.02 -26.97 6.25
C LEU A 349 2.50 -26.66 6.57
N VAL A 350 2.85 -25.40 6.82
CA VAL A 350 4.21 -24.99 7.19
C VAL A 350 4.57 -25.42 8.60
N GLN A 351 3.62 -25.41 9.54
CA GLN A 351 3.83 -26.03 10.86
C GLN A 351 4.11 -27.54 10.74
N LEU A 352 3.39 -28.25 9.86
CA LEU A 352 3.61 -29.68 9.62
C LEU A 352 4.99 -29.96 9.01
N MET A 353 5.50 -29.09 8.13
CA MET A 353 6.86 -29.16 7.59
C MET A 353 7.92 -28.97 8.69
N LEU A 354 7.75 -27.96 9.55
CA LEU A 354 8.62 -27.71 10.71
C LEU A 354 8.63 -28.90 11.68
N ASP A 355 7.46 -29.43 12.02
CA ASP A 355 7.34 -30.60 12.91
C ASP A 355 8.09 -31.81 12.32
N ILE A 356 7.98 -32.05 11.01
CA ILE A 356 8.69 -33.14 10.30
C ILE A 356 10.22 -32.93 10.32
N ASP A 357 10.70 -31.70 10.12
CA ASP A 357 12.13 -31.41 10.17
C ASP A 357 12.72 -31.56 11.57
N MET A 358 12.03 -31.08 12.60
CA MET A 358 12.42 -31.33 14.00
C MET A 358 12.43 -32.83 14.33
N ALA A 359 11.39 -33.54 13.91
CA ALA A 359 11.26 -34.97 14.15
C ALA A 359 12.37 -35.80 13.48
N ASN A 360 12.79 -35.40 12.27
CA ASN A 360 13.85 -36.05 11.51
C ASN A 360 15.28 -35.75 12.04
N GLU A 361 15.48 -34.61 12.70
CA GLU A 361 16.78 -34.24 13.26
C GLU A 361 16.98 -34.81 14.67
N LEU A 362 15.91 -34.81 15.49
CA LEU A 362 15.96 -35.23 16.89
C LEU A 362 15.75 -36.75 17.10
N PHE A 363 15.11 -37.44 16.16
CA PHE A 363 14.76 -38.86 16.32
C PHE A 363 15.09 -39.71 15.08
N LYS A 364 15.43 -40.97 15.33
CA LYS A 364 15.48 -42.02 14.32
C LYS A 364 14.19 -42.83 14.42
N PHE A 365 13.46 -42.97 13.32
CA PHE A 365 12.26 -43.81 13.30
C PHE A 365 12.65 -45.30 13.16
N SER A 366 11.72 -46.20 13.45
CA SER A 366 11.89 -47.62 13.16
C SER A 366 10.57 -48.16 12.62
N ASP A 367 10.59 -48.63 11.39
CA ASP A 367 9.41 -49.24 10.78
C ASP A 367 9.27 -50.64 11.37
N ASN A 368 8.23 -50.87 12.19
CA ASN A 368 7.96 -52.16 12.83
C ASN A 368 7.36 -53.18 11.84
N LYS A 369 7.99 -53.34 10.68
CA LYS A 369 7.98 -54.64 10.00
C LYS A 369 8.84 -55.59 10.84
N LYS A 370 8.27 -56.74 11.19
CA LYS A 370 9.08 -57.89 11.61
C LYS A 370 9.78 -58.45 10.38
N ASP A 371 10.83 -57.77 9.95
CA ASP A 371 11.78 -58.36 9.01
C ASP A 371 12.30 -59.64 9.65
N LYS A 372 11.99 -60.80 9.06
CA LYS A 372 12.62 -62.06 9.42
C LYS A 372 14.07 -62.01 8.94
N LEU A 373 14.93 -61.37 9.72
CA LEU A 373 16.37 -61.54 9.65
C LEU A 373 16.65 -63.03 9.88
N ASN A 374 16.89 -63.75 8.79
CA ASN A 374 17.38 -65.12 8.86
C ASN A 374 18.78 -65.06 9.47
N VAL A 375 19.05 -65.92 10.46
CA VAL A 375 20.31 -65.97 11.25
C VAL A 375 21.52 -66.44 10.42
N SER A 376 21.41 -66.40 9.08
CA SER A 376 22.43 -66.81 8.11
C SER A 376 23.36 -65.67 7.66
N ASP A 377 23.04 -64.41 7.96
CA ASP A 377 23.83 -63.26 7.49
C ASP A 377 24.86 -62.74 8.51
N ASP A 378 24.66 -62.93 9.83
CA ASP A 378 25.67 -62.55 10.83
C ASP A 378 27.00 -63.31 10.62
N ASN A 379 26.92 -64.59 10.23
CA ASN A 379 28.10 -65.38 9.85
C ASN A 379 28.86 -64.75 8.66
N LYS A 380 28.16 -64.18 7.68
CA LYS A 380 28.80 -63.50 6.53
C LYS A 380 29.47 -62.19 6.94
N VAL A 381 28.91 -61.47 7.92
CA VAL A 381 29.53 -60.25 8.46
C VAL A 381 30.80 -60.60 9.25
N VAL A 382 30.78 -61.69 10.03
CA VAL A 382 31.96 -62.20 10.72
C VAL A 382 33.03 -62.70 9.74
N ASP A 383 32.66 -63.45 8.69
CA ASP A 383 33.59 -63.90 7.64
C ASP A 383 34.18 -62.73 6.85
N ALA A 384 33.40 -61.68 6.54
CA ALA A 384 33.89 -60.47 5.88
C ALA A 384 34.92 -59.74 6.75
N LEU A 385 34.65 -59.57 8.06
CA LEU A 385 35.59 -58.99 9.01
C LEU A 385 36.86 -59.84 9.18
N ALA A 386 36.72 -61.18 9.24
CA ALA A 386 37.84 -62.10 9.27
C ALA A 386 38.68 -62.04 7.97
N GLY A 387 38.05 -61.85 6.82
CA GLY A 387 38.69 -61.59 5.53
C GLY A 387 39.51 -60.30 5.53
N ILE A 388 38.94 -59.19 6.03
CA ILE A 388 39.64 -57.90 6.16
C ILE A 388 40.86 -58.04 7.08
N VAL A 389 40.74 -58.73 8.22
CA VAL A 389 41.87 -58.99 9.14
C VAL A 389 42.93 -59.90 8.52
N ARG A 390 42.54 -60.94 7.75
CA ARG A 390 43.48 -61.80 7.00
C ARG A 390 44.24 -61.02 5.92
N SER A 391 43.58 -60.13 5.19
CA SER A 391 44.21 -59.33 4.14
C SER A 391 45.27 -58.37 4.71
N ARG A 392 44.99 -57.69 5.84
CA ARG A 392 46.00 -56.87 6.53
C ARG A 392 47.24 -57.64 7.00
N ARG A 393 47.14 -58.93 7.35
CA ARG A 393 48.32 -59.75 7.73
C ARG A 393 49.24 -60.12 6.56
N LYS A 394 48.77 -60.06 5.30
CA LYS A 394 49.64 -60.29 4.12
C LYS A 394 50.49 -59.08 3.71
N LEU A 395 50.18 -57.88 4.22
CA LEU A 395 50.89 -56.63 3.90
C LEU A 395 52.23 -56.42 4.62
N LEU A 396 52.81 -57.48 5.21
CA LEU A 396 54.05 -57.46 6.00
C LEU A 396 55.17 -58.35 5.42
N SER A 397 55.12 -58.66 4.12
CA SER A 397 56.21 -59.33 3.41
C SER A 397 56.47 -58.63 2.06
N PRO A 398 57.64 -57.98 1.86
CA PRO A 398 57.90 -57.21 0.65
C PRO A 398 58.61 -58.06 -0.42
N ARG A 399 57.85 -58.66 -1.33
CA ARG A 399 58.35 -58.99 -2.68
C ARG A 399 57.25 -59.19 -3.72
N ASP A 400 57.70 -59.06 -4.95
CA ASP A 400 57.08 -59.38 -6.24
C ASP A 400 55.92 -58.48 -6.71
N THR A 401 56.20 -57.78 -7.80
CA THR A 401 55.33 -56.83 -8.50
C THR A 401 54.57 -57.51 -9.63
N GLY A 402 53.40 -56.97 -9.98
CA GLY A 402 52.84 -57.10 -11.32
C GLY A 402 51.64 -58.03 -11.52
N ARG A 403 50.44 -57.54 -11.15
CA ARG A 403 49.27 -57.52 -12.06
C ARG A 403 48.14 -56.62 -11.52
N LEU A 404 48.03 -55.43 -12.10
CA LEU A 404 46.85 -54.57 -11.96
C LEU A 404 45.69 -55.18 -12.76
N ASN A 405 44.57 -55.47 -12.08
CA ASN A 405 43.19 -55.59 -12.60
C ASN A 405 42.26 -56.17 -11.52
N SER A 406 42.01 -55.42 -10.43
CA SER A 406 41.05 -55.86 -9.38
C SER A 406 40.38 -54.74 -8.57
N GLU A 407 40.72 -53.47 -8.79
CA GLU A 407 40.31 -52.38 -7.88
C GLU A 407 38.81 -52.04 -8.01
N ASN A 408 38.29 -51.92 -9.24
CA ASN A 408 36.88 -51.56 -9.50
C ASN A 408 35.86 -52.48 -8.78
N ASN A 409 36.12 -53.80 -8.74
CA ASN A 409 35.21 -54.75 -8.09
C ASN A 409 35.29 -54.66 -6.56
N GLN A 410 36.44 -54.27 -6.02
CA GLN A 410 36.66 -54.18 -4.58
C GLN A 410 36.07 -52.88 -4.02
N GLU A 411 36.20 -51.76 -4.73
CA GLU A 411 35.46 -50.54 -4.42
C GLU A 411 33.94 -50.73 -4.56
N ALA A 412 33.46 -51.47 -5.57
CA ALA A 412 32.04 -51.76 -5.71
C ALA A 412 31.47 -52.49 -4.47
N MET A 413 32.14 -53.54 -3.99
CA MET A 413 31.68 -54.30 -2.82
C MET A 413 31.81 -53.52 -1.50
N ILE A 414 32.83 -52.65 -1.38
CA ILE A 414 32.98 -51.74 -0.24
C ILE A 414 31.90 -50.65 -0.26
N ASN A 415 31.59 -50.07 -1.42
CA ASN A 415 30.52 -49.10 -1.58
C ASN A 415 29.13 -49.72 -1.39
N GLU A 416 28.91 -50.97 -1.80
CA GLU A 416 27.64 -51.67 -1.56
C GLU A 416 27.43 -51.98 -0.06
N SER A 417 28.47 -52.46 0.64
CA SER A 417 28.41 -52.67 2.09
C SER A 417 28.30 -51.37 2.89
N LEU A 418 28.98 -50.29 2.47
CA LEU A 418 28.74 -48.94 3.01
C LEU A 418 27.31 -48.45 2.75
N ASN A 419 26.75 -48.69 1.56
CA ASN A 419 25.36 -48.35 1.25
C ASN A 419 24.37 -49.15 2.11
N ILE A 420 24.67 -50.41 2.46
CA ILE A 420 23.85 -51.20 3.40
C ILE A 420 23.89 -50.59 4.81
N ILE A 421 25.06 -50.15 5.28
CA ILE A 421 25.20 -49.46 6.59
C ILE A 421 24.52 -48.09 6.59
N LEU A 422 24.61 -47.34 5.50
CA LEU A 422 23.99 -46.01 5.34
C LEU A 422 22.47 -46.06 5.09
N ARG A 423 21.91 -47.20 4.65
CA ARG A 423 20.49 -47.35 4.27
C ARG A 423 19.47 -47.28 5.42
N LYS A 424 19.88 -47.13 6.69
CA LYS A 424 18.97 -46.94 7.84
C LYS A 424 18.92 -45.49 8.38
N LYS A 425 18.98 -44.48 7.50
CA LYS A 425 18.36 -43.17 7.77
C LYS A 425 16.83 -43.28 7.67
N ASN A 426 16.22 -43.85 8.69
CA ASN A 426 14.78 -43.93 8.86
C ASN A 426 14.22 -42.54 9.20
N GLN A 427 13.95 -41.73 8.16
CA GLN A 427 13.42 -40.36 8.26
C GLN A 427 12.10 -40.24 7.48
N ILE A 428 11.19 -39.39 7.95
CA ILE A 428 9.93 -39.05 7.29
C ILE A 428 10.23 -38.25 6.02
N SER A 429 9.72 -38.70 4.87
CA SER A 429 10.03 -38.10 3.57
C SER A 429 9.45 -36.69 3.40
N ARG A 430 10.35 -35.72 3.13
CA ARG A 430 10.07 -34.29 2.88
C ARG A 430 9.27 -33.98 1.59
N ASN A 431 8.66 -34.97 0.96
CA ASN A 431 7.93 -34.79 -0.31
C ASN A 431 6.57 -34.12 -0.05
N ILE A 432 6.22 -33.11 -0.86
CA ILE A 432 4.93 -32.41 -0.78
C ILE A 432 3.74 -33.38 -0.85
N LYS A 433 3.81 -34.46 -1.65
CA LYS A 433 2.76 -35.50 -1.66
C LYS A 433 2.59 -36.16 -0.28
N THR A 434 3.68 -36.54 0.41
CA THR A 434 3.57 -37.15 1.74
C THR A 434 3.15 -36.16 2.82
N ILE A 435 3.55 -34.88 2.72
CA ILE A 435 3.09 -33.81 3.62
C ILE A 435 1.56 -33.62 3.49
N ILE A 436 1.04 -33.54 2.25
CA ILE A 436 -0.40 -33.44 1.98
C ILE A 436 -1.16 -34.68 2.48
N TRP A 437 -0.61 -35.89 2.26
CA TRP A 437 -1.24 -37.13 2.73
C TRP A 437 -1.22 -37.32 4.26
N ILE A 438 -0.26 -36.72 4.97
CA ILE A 438 -0.26 -36.64 6.44
C ILE A 438 -1.28 -35.60 6.90
N PHE A 439 -1.35 -34.43 6.24
CA PHE A 439 -2.28 -33.35 6.56
C PHE A 439 -3.76 -33.75 6.41
N ILE A 440 -4.12 -34.35 5.28
CA ILE A 440 -5.47 -34.89 5.01
C ILE A 440 -5.77 -36.14 5.87
N GLY A 441 -4.75 -36.72 6.52
CA GLY A 441 -4.91 -37.85 7.44
C GLY A 441 -4.98 -39.23 6.76
N CYS A 442 -4.64 -39.31 5.48
CA CYS A 442 -4.54 -40.57 4.74
C CYS A 442 -3.40 -41.45 5.28
N ASP A 443 -2.23 -40.89 5.57
CA ASP A 443 -1.12 -41.62 6.20
C ASP A 443 -1.20 -41.58 7.74
N LYS A 444 -2.17 -42.32 8.28
CA LYS A 444 -2.40 -42.45 9.72
C LYS A 444 -1.20 -43.02 10.50
N LYS A 445 -0.25 -43.70 9.85
CA LYS A 445 0.94 -44.27 10.50
C LYS A 445 2.00 -43.20 10.70
N LYS A 446 2.43 -42.51 9.63
CA LYS A 446 3.42 -41.43 9.74
C LYS A 446 2.90 -40.27 10.59
N ARG A 447 1.60 -39.97 10.50
CA ARG A 447 0.95 -38.97 11.37
C ARG A 447 1.12 -39.30 12.87
N LYS A 448 0.81 -40.53 13.31
CA LYS A 448 0.99 -40.93 14.71
C LYS A 448 2.46 -40.94 15.15
N MET A 449 3.39 -41.34 14.28
CA MET A 449 4.83 -41.24 14.58
C MET A 449 5.28 -39.80 14.78
N LEU A 450 4.75 -38.87 13.99
CA LEU A 450 5.04 -37.44 14.09
C LEU A 450 4.40 -36.80 15.33
N GLU A 451 3.16 -37.14 15.65
CA GLU A 451 2.47 -36.69 16.88
C GLU A 451 3.26 -37.12 18.14
N LEU A 452 3.73 -38.38 18.19
CA LEU A 452 4.59 -38.90 19.28
C LEU A 452 6.00 -38.28 19.32
N ALA A 453 6.58 -37.93 18.16
CA ALA A 453 7.85 -37.21 18.11
C ALA A 453 7.70 -35.77 18.62
N LYS A 454 6.60 -35.11 18.26
CA LYS A 454 6.26 -33.75 18.68
C LYS A 454 6.07 -33.65 20.19
N GLU A 455 5.29 -34.55 20.77
CA GLU A 455 5.11 -34.66 22.23
C GLU A 455 6.48 -34.74 22.95
N LYS A 456 7.35 -35.66 22.51
CA LYS A 456 8.68 -35.90 23.10
C LYS A 456 9.73 -34.80 22.90
N TYR A 457 9.59 -33.91 21.91
CA TYR A 457 10.46 -32.74 21.82
C TYR A 457 9.86 -31.51 22.49
N MET A 458 8.53 -31.35 22.50
CA MET A 458 7.86 -30.25 23.19
C MET A 458 8.01 -30.36 24.72
N GLU A 459 7.91 -31.57 25.26
CA GLU A 459 8.26 -31.89 26.67
C GLU A 459 9.66 -31.36 27.04
N LYS A 460 10.63 -31.52 26.13
CA LYS A 460 12.03 -31.12 26.31
C LYS A 460 12.32 -29.65 25.98
N LEU A 461 11.33 -28.90 25.51
CA LEU A 461 11.41 -27.46 25.22
C LEU A 461 10.73 -26.60 26.29
N ASP A 462 10.24 -27.18 27.38
CA ASP A 462 9.80 -26.41 28.55
C ASP A 462 10.99 -25.61 29.13
N VAL A 463 10.82 -24.28 29.17
CA VAL A 463 11.78 -23.33 29.73
C VAL A 463 12.15 -23.69 31.17
N LYS A 464 11.16 -24.14 31.96
CA LYS A 464 11.37 -24.57 33.35
C LYS A 464 12.25 -25.82 33.40
N LEU A 465 11.98 -26.82 32.55
CA LEU A 465 12.79 -28.04 32.48
C LEU A 465 14.22 -27.75 32.00
N ILE A 466 14.40 -26.87 31.02
CA ILE A 466 15.73 -26.45 30.55
C ILE A 466 16.50 -25.75 31.67
N ILE A 467 15.90 -24.79 32.37
CA ILE A 467 16.52 -24.09 33.52
C ILE A 467 16.82 -25.08 34.65
N GLN A 468 15.91 -26.02 34.94
CA GLN A 468 16.13 -27.06 35.95
C GLN A 468 17.31 -27.97 35.57
N LYS A 469 17.46 -28.35 34.29
CA LYS A 469 18.60 -29.16 33.83
C LYS A 469 19.92 -28.40 33.80
N LEU A 470 19.90 -27.08 33.57
CA LEU A 470 21.07 -26.22 33.79
C LEU A 470 21.43 -26.15 35.28
N TYR A 471 20.44 -26.04 36.17
CA TYR A 471 20.66 -26.03 37.62
C TYR A 471 21.17 -27.38 38.17
N GLU A 472 20.67 -28.51 37.66
CA GLU A 472 21.23 -29.84 37.95
C GLU A 472 22.71 -29.95 37.48
N LEU A 473 23.06 -29.30 36.36
CA LEU A 473 24.43 -29.25 35.85
C LEU A 473 25.33 -28.35 36.72
N ASP A 474 24.81 -27.22 37.22
CA ASP A 474 25.49 -26.38 38.21
C ASP A 474 25.66 -27.08 39.57
N GLN A 475 24.68 -27.88 40.02
CA GLN A 475 24.86 -28.75 41.19
C GLN A 475 25.92 -29.83 40.95
N LEU A 476 25.96 -30.42 39.76
CA LEU A 476 26.99 -31.40 39.38
C LEU A 476 28.39 -30.76 39.32
N ARG A 477 28.50 -29.52 38.79
CA ARG A 477 29.69 -28.67 38.87
C ARG A 477 30.11 -28.45 40.32
N ASP A 478 29.16 -28.16 41.20
CA ASP A 478 29.45 -27.85 42.60
C ASP A 478 29.83 -29.07 43.46
N VAL A 479 29.48 -30.27 43.02
CA VAL A 479 29.91 -31.57 43.60
C VAL A 479 31.25 -32.06 43.02
N ILE A 480 31.50 -31.84 41.72
CA ILE A 480 32.73 -32.33 41.05
C ILE A 480 33.93 -31.40 41.26
N LEU A 481 33.72 -30.09 41.33
CA LEU A 481 34.81 -29.11 41.42
C LEU A 481 35.10 -28.66 42.85
N THR A 482 36.37 -28.44 43.17
CA THR A 482 36.79 -27.73 44.39
C THR A 482 36.60 -26.23 44.25
N GLU A 483 36.51 -25.47 45.35
CA GLU A 483 36.27 -24.01 45.29
C GLU A 483 37.30 -23.23 44.44
N GLU A 484 38.57 -23.65 44.46
CA GLU A 484 39.61 -23.02 43.63
C GLU A 484 39.44 -23.40 42.14
N GLN A 485 39.01 -24.63 41.83
CA GLN A 485 38.62 -25.00 40.46
C GLN A 485 37.37 -24.23 39.99
N LYS A 486 36.37 -24.00 40.87
CA LYS A 486 35.16 -23.21 40.55
C LYS A 486 35.49 -21.75 40.24
N LYS A 487 36.48 -21.16 40.91
CA LYS A 487 36.99 -19.82 40.57
C LYS A 487 37.59 -19.80 39.16
N LEU A 488 38.44 -20.77 38.82
CA LEU A 488 39.04 -20.90 37.49
C LEU A 488 38.02 -21.20 36.39
N PHE A 489 36.98 -21.98 36.68
CA PHE A 489 35.91 -22.32 35.72
C PHE A 489 35.18 -21.07 35.18
N LYS A 490 35.19 -19.95 35.91
CA LYS A 490 34.64 -18.65 35.47
C LYS A 490 35.46 -17.98 34.35
N TYR A 491 36.69 -18.46 34.11
CA TYR A 491 37.66 -17.96 33.13
C TYR A 491 37.96 -18.98 32.02
N LEU A 492 37.06 -19.96 31.82
CA LEU A 492 36.95 -20.66 30.54
C LEU A 492 36.54 -19.65 29.44
N PRO A 493 37.00 -19.82 28.19
CA PRO A 493 36.69 -18.90 27.11
C PRO A 493 35.17 -18.88 26.88
N LYS A 494 34.62 -17.67 26.79
CA LYS A 494 33.22 -17.47 26.43
C LYS A 494 33.06 -17.70 24.92
N PRO A 495 31.88 -18.10 24.42
CA PRO A 495 31.64 -18.23 23.00
C PRO A 495 31.83 -16.87 22.33
N ASP A 496 32.92 -16.73 21.58
CA ASP A 496 33.32 -15.46 20.98
C ASP A 496 32.40 -15.09 19.80
N ILE A 497 32.04 -13.82 19.69
CA ILE A 497 31.09 -13.33 18.70
C ILE A 497 31.87 -12.74 17.53
N ALA A 498 32.32 -13.64 16.66
CA ALA A 498 32.85 -13.28 15.34
C ALA A 498 31.87 -12.38 14.56
N GLN A 499 32.40 -11.55 13.68
CA GLN A 499 31.83 -10.25 13.29
C GLN A 499 30.66 -10.29 12.26
N ASP A 500 29.70 -11.22 12.42
CA ASP A 500 28.45 -11.27 11.64
C ASP A 500 27.46 -10.16 12.08
N LEU A 501 27.82 -8.90 11.82
CA LEU A 501 27.23 -7.73 12.47
C LEU A 501 25.82 -7.30 11.98
N GLU A 502 25.22 -7.99 11.01
CA GLU A 502 24.00 -7.51 10.33
C GLU A 502 22.68 -7.70 11.09
N GLN A 503 22.63 -8.44 12.21
CA GLN A 503 21.37 -8.77 12.91
C GLN A 503 21.30 -8.34 14.39
N ALA A 504 22.20 -7.46 14.85
CA ALA A 504 22.22 -6.97 16.23
C ALA A 504 21.89 -5.46 16.31
N LYS A 505 20.60 -5.11 16.42
CA LYS A 505 20.15 -3.77 16.85
C LYS A 505 19.29 -3.84 18.11
N CYS A 506 19.94 -3.67 19.25
CA CYS A 506 19.47 -2.94 20.44
C CYS A 506 20.69 -2.75 21.36
N LEU A 507 21.21 -1.52 21.44
CA LEU A 507 22.02 -1.08 22.59
C LEU A 507 21.04 -0.82 23.77
N ASP A 508 21.46 -0.78 25.04
CA ASP A 508 22.61 0.01 25.51
C ASP A 508 23.42 -0.61 26.65
N GLN A 509 24.59 0.00 26.93
CA GLN A 509 25.47 -0.36 28.04
C GLN A 509 25.29 0.58 29.25
N SER A 510 25.49 0.06 30.46
CA SER A 510 25.88 0.89 31.61
C SER A 510 27.17 0.37 32.24
N LYS A 511 28.06 1.31 32.62
CA LYS A 511 29.43 1.02 33.10
C LYS A 511 29.45 1.06 34.62
N GLN A 512 29.75 -0.06 35.29
CA GLN A 512 29.94 -0.03 36.76
C GLN A 512 30.88 -1.12 37.35
N ASN A 513 31.68 -1.82 36.53
CA ASN A 513 32.33 -3.06 36.99
C ASN A 513 33.88 -3.09 36.97
N GLN A 514 34.57 -2.03 36.55
CA GLN A 514 36.04 -2.03 36.45
C GLN A 514 36.76 -2.18 37.79
N GLN A 515 36.15 -1.71 38.90
CA GLN A 515 36.73 -1.81 40.24
C GLN A 515 36.47 -3.17 40.92
N LEU A 516 35.50 -3.95 40.44
CA LEU A 516 35.23 -5.32 40.90
C LEU A 516 36.07 -6.36 40.15
N GLN A 517 36.44 -6.07 38.90
CA GLN A 517 37.22 -6.96 38.03
C GLN A 517 38.65 -7.20 38.53
N SER A 518 39.32 -6.18 39.09
CA SER A 518 40.70 -6.33 39.60
C SER A 518 40.79 -7.33 40.77
N ILE A 519 39.87 -7.23 41.73
CA ILE A 519 39.79 -8.13 42.89
C ILE A 519 39.52 -9.58 42.42
N ALA A 520 38.56 -9.75 41.51
CA ALA A 520 38.21 -11.06 40.97
C ALA A 520 39.36 -11.75 40.20
N ILE A 521 40.22 -10.99 39.53
CA ILE A 521 41.42 -11.49 38.85
C ILE A 521 42.49 -11.92 39.86
N GLN A 522 42.68 -11.16 40.94
CA GLN A 522 43.65 -11.48 41.99
C GLN A 522 43.26 -12.76 42.76
N GLU A 523 41.98 -12.93 43.08
CA GLU A 523 41.45 -14.19 43.65
C GLU A 523 41.61 -15.38 42.69
N ALA A 524 41.44 -15.16 41.38
CA ALA A 524 41.59 -16.19 40.37
C ALA A 524 43.04 -16.62 40.16
N PHE A 525 44.00 -15.69 40.26
CA PHE A 525 45.42 -16.01 40.24
C PHE A 525 45.83 -16.85 41.46
N GLN A 526 45.38 -16.49 42.67
CA GLN A 526 45.62 -17.32 43.86
C GLN A 526 44.98 -18.73 43.74
N ALA A 527 43.83 -18.84 43.08
CA ALA A 527 43.21 -20.13 42.78
C ALA A 527 44.01 -20.95 41.75
N TYR A 528 44.55 -20.29 40.73
CA TYR A 528 45.46 -20.88 39.73
C TYR A 528 46.71 -21.47 40.41
N GLU A 529 47.39 -20.68 41.25
CA GLU A 529 48.58 -21.15 41.98
C GLU A 529 48.30 -22.35 42.87
N LYS A 530 47.16 -22.39 43.57
CA LYS A 530 46.74 -23.55 44.38
C LYS A 530 46.46 -24.79 43.53
N VAL A 531 45.77 -24.64 42.40
CA VAL A 531 45.43 -25.77 41.49
C VAL A 531 46.67 -26.32 40.77
N VAL A 532 47.69 -25.48 40.53
CA VAL A 532 49.00 -25.90 39.98
C VAL A 532 49.89 -26.52 41.07
N SER A 533 49.99 -25.92 42.25
CA SER A 533 50.89 -26.38 43.33
C SER A 533 50.44 -27.67 44.03
N GLN A 534 49.13 -27.98 44.05
CA GLN A 534 48.62 -29.30 44.46
C GLN A 534 49.06 -30.44 43.51
N GLY A 535 49.65 -30.11 42.37
CA GLY A 535 50.27 -31.06 41.45
C GLY A 535 49.29 -31.69 40.46
N TRP A 536 49.86 -32.23 39.37
CA TRP A 536 49.13 -32.74 38.21
C TRP A 536 48.46 -34.11 38.46
N LYS A 537 48.18 -34.46 39.72
CA LYS A 537 47.62 -35.75 40.16
C LYS A 537 46.12 -35.91 39.88
N SER A 538 45.44 -34.83 39.48
CA SER A 538 44.06 -34.85 38.98
C SER A 538 44.04 -34.50 37.50
N GLY A 539 43.51 -35.40 36.67
CA GLY A 539 43.27 -35.15 35.24
C GLY A 539 42.23 -34.04 34.98
N VAL A 540 41.49 -33.61 36.01
CA VAL A 540 40.61 -32.43 35.95
C VAL A 540 41.44 -31.14 36.03
N ASN A 541 42.45 -31.05 36.90
CA ASN A 541 43.31 -29.86 37.01
C ASN A 541 44.00 -29.56 35.69
N GLN A 542 44.62 -30.58 35.07
CA GLN A 542 45.31 -30.45 33.80
C GLN A 542 44.37 -29.95 32.68
N LYS A 543 43.20 -30.58 32.53
CA LYS A 543 42.22 -30.19 31.51
C LYS A 543 41.62 -28.81 31.76
N LEU A 544 41.36 -28.45 33.02
CA LEU A 544 40.83 -27.13 33.39
C LEU A 544 41.83 -26.03 33.03
N VAL A 545 43.11 -26.18 33.43
CA VAL A 545 44.17 -25.22 33.10
C VAL A 545 44.39 -25.12 31.59
N GLN A 546 44.38 -26.23 30.86
CA GLN A 546 44.48 -26.25 29.40
C GLN A 546 43.26 -25.63 28.68
N SER A 547 42.10 -25.58 29.34
CA SER A 547 40.84 -25.05 28.79
C SER A 547 40.53 -23.61 29.23
N LEU A 548 41.38 -22.99 30.06
CA LEU A 548 41.27 -21.57 30.38
C LEU A 548 41.43 -20.71 29.11
N ASP A 549 40.89 -19.49 29.14
CA ASP A 549 41.08 -18.53 28.05
C ASP A 549 42.58 -18.30 27.75
N PRO A 550 43.04 -18.32 26.47
CA PRO A 550 44.45 -18.17 26.13
C PRO A 550 45.11 -16.89 26.66
N GLU A 551 44.38 -15.77 26.71
CA GLU A 551 44.92 -14.51 27.23
C GLU A 551 45.11 -14.59 28.75
N ILE A 552 44.16 -15.22 29.45
CA ILE A 552 44.25 -15.46 30.90
C ILE A 552 45.35 -16.47 31.24
N GLN A 553 45.55 -17.51 30.42
CA GLN A 553 46.68 -18.44 30.55
C GLN A 553 48.01 -17.69 30.44
N GLN A 554 48.18 -16.83 29.43
CA GLN A 554 49.40 -16.03 29.26
C GLN A 554 49.60 -15.04 30.41
N LEU A 555 48.54 -14.34 30.83
CA LEU A 555 48.57 -13.41 31.97
C LEU A 555 49.03 -14.11 33.26
N PHE A 556 48.39 -15.22 33.63
CA PHE A 556 48.76 -15.96 34.86
C PHE A 556 50.17 -16.55 34.76
N GLN A 557 50.60 -17.05 33.60
CA GLN A 557 51.98 -17.50 33.40
C GLN A 557 53.00 -16.34 33.48
N SER A 558 52.66 -15.12 33.03
CA SER A 558 53.54 -13.96 33.17
C SER A 558 53.62 -13.46 34.62
N LEU A 559 52.50 -13.44 35.35
CA LEU A 559 52.44 -13.04 36.76
C LEU A 559 53.26 -14.01 37.61
N GLN A 560 53.10 -15.32 37.39
CA GLN A 560 53.87 -16.36 38.08
C GLN A 560 55.39 -16.22 37.84
N LYS A 561 55.82 -15.93 36.61
CA LYS A 561 57.23 -15.64 36.30
C LYS A 561 57.72 -14.35 36.99
N SER A 562 56.91 -13.29 37.01
CA SER A 562 57.29 -12.04 37.66
C SER A 562 57.47 -12.20 39.18
N GLN A 563 56.61 -12.97 39.85
CA GLN A 563 56.78 -13.29 41.27
C GLN A 563 57.99 -14.19 41.54
N GLN A 564 58.27 -15.18 40.68
CA GLN A 564 59.50 -15.97 40.80
C GLN A 564 60.75 -15.10 40.70
N ASN A 565 60.79 -14.17 39.74
CA ASN A 565 61.91 -13.23 39.58
C ASN A 565 62.01 -12.24 40.75
N GLN A 566 60.90 -11.70 41.27
CA GLN A 566 60.91 -10.84 42.46
C GLN A 566 61.36 -11.58 43.72
N ASN A 567 60.97 -12.84 43.88
CA ASN A 567 61.40 -13.68 45.00
C ASN A 567 62.88 -14.07 44.89
N GLN A 568 63.48 -14.12 43.69
CA GLN A 568 64.94 -14.16 43.56
C GLN A 568 65.56 -12.83 43.99
N PHE A 569 65.06 -11.70 43.47
CA PHE A 569 65.62 -10.38 43.75
C PHE A 569 65.56 -9.98 45.25
N LEU A 570 64.49 -10.34 45.96
CA LEU A 570 64.35 -10.09 47.40
C LEU A 570 65.27 -10.95 48.27
N ASN A 571 65.78 -12.07 47.76
CA ASN A 571 66.78 -12.89 48.46
C ASN A 571 68.22 -12.38 48.26
N GLU A 572 68.45 -11.37 47.41
CA GLU A 572 69.78 -10.83 47.08
C GLU A 572 70.08 -9.45 47.72
N ILE A 573 69.20 -8.94 48.60
CA ILE A 573 69.41 -7.67 49.31
C ILE A 573 69.92 -7.93 50.74
N PRO A 574 71.23 -7.72 51.04
CA PRO A 574 71.76 -7.90 52.39
C PRO A 574 71.41 -6.70 53.30
N LEU A 575 70.97 -6.98 54.53
CA LEU A 575 70.91 -5.96 55.58
C LEU A 575 72.33 -5.48 55.93
N ASN A 576 72.59 -4.17 55.82
CA ASN A 576 73.50 -3.53 56.75
C ASN A 576 73.18 -2.05 57.00
N GLN A 577 73.71 -1.50 58.10
CA GLN A 577 73.31 -0.23 58.69
C GLN A 577 74.16 0.94 58.19
N SER A 578 73.52 2.06 57.85
CA SER A 578 74.15 3.38 57.87
C SER A 578 73.14 4.47 58.19
N LYS A 579 73.48 5.37 59.13
CA LYS A 579 72.64 6.51 59.50
C LYS A 579 72.61 7.55 58.37
N LEU A 580 71.43 7.83 57.83
CA LEU A 580 71.15 9.10 57.16
C LEU A 580 70.19 9.89 58.06
N ARG A 581 70.68 11.02 58.60
CA ARG A 581 69.81 12.08 59.11
C ARG A 581 69.20 12.77 57.90
N PHE A 582 67.90 13.04 57.96
CA PHE A 582 67.29 14.12 57.20
C PHE A 582 66.94 15.24 58.18
N ASP A 583 67.30 16.46 57.84
CA ASP A 583 67.02 17.63 58.67
C ASP A 583 65.54 18.04 58.57
N VAL A 584 65.02 18.58 59.67
CA VAL A 584 63.63 19.08 59.75
C VAL A 584 63.62 20.53 59.24
N GLY A 585 63.70 20.67 57.91
CA GLY A 585 63.66 21.95 57.20
C GLY A 585 62.44 22.07 56.28
N ASP A 586 62.40 21.25 55.22
CA ASP A 586 61.59 21.54 54.03
C ASP A 586 60.15 20.98 54.07
N LEU A 587 59.60 20.72 55.27
CA LEU A 587 58.24 20.20 55.42
C LEU A 587 57.14 21.28 55.25
N ALA A 588 57.52 22.55 55.05
CA ALA A 588 56.58 23.66 54.84
C ALA A 588 56.03 23.73 53.40
N ASP A 589 56.88 23.52 52.39
CA ASP A 589 56.51 23.74 50.99
C ASP A 589 55.69 22.60 50.36
N CYS A 590 55.68 21.41 50.98
CA CYS A 590 54.80 20.32 50.54
C CYS A 590 53.32 20.55 50.94
N GLN A 591 53.06 21.35 51.98
CA GLN A 591 51.72 21.59 52.50
C GLN A 591 50.91 22.47 51.53
N SER A 592 51.51 23.55 51.02
CA SER A 592 50.88 24.49 50.08
C SER A 592 50.57 23.85 48.73
N ILE A 593 51.49 23.04 48.20
CA ILE A 593 51.30 22.31 46.94
C ILE A 593 50.13 21.32 47.03
N TYR A 594 49.93 20.69 48.19
CA TYR A 594 48.81 19.76 48.41
C TYR A 594 47.45 20.47 48.44
N GLU A 595 47.37 21.68 49.00
CA GLU A 595 46.11 22.45 49.04
C GLU A 595 45.74 23.01 47.65
N ASP A 596 46.71 23.54 46.90
CA ASP A 596 46.48 24.06 45.54
C ASP A 596 46.05 22.95 44.56
N CYS A 597 46.63 21.75 44.67
CA CYS A 597 46.23 20.58 43.88
C CYS A 597 44.79 20.10 44.14
N ASN A 598 44.24 20.33 45.33
CA ASN A 598 42.85 19.98 45.64
C ASN A 598 41.85 21.06 45.19
N ALA A 599 42.30 22.28 44.90
CA ALA A 599 41.43 23.42 44.61
C ALA A 599 41.06 23.59 43.12
N ASN A 600 41.91 23.19 42.17
CA ASN A 600 41.69 23.39 40.73
C ASN A 600 42.21 22.26 39.82
N PRO A 601 41.44 21.19 39.56
CA PRO A 601 41.90 20.03 38.80
C PRO A 601 41.97 20.20 37.26
N GLN A 602 41.96 21.43 36.71
CA GLN A 602 42.02 21.68 35.26
C GLN A 602 42.86 22.92 34.85
N ARG A 603 44.19 22.80 34.97
CA ARG A 603 45.28 23.58 34.33
C ARG A 603 46.60 22.98 34.87
N ILE A 604 47.70 22.77 34.13
CA ILE A 604 48.13 23.08 32.75
C ILE A 604 49.07 21.95 32.27
N TYR A 605 49.08 21.68 30.95
CA TYR A 605 50.19 21.00 30.26
C TYR A 605 50.97 22.03 29.41
N THR A 606 52.27 21.77 29.17
CA THR A 606 53.27 22.71 28.62
C THR A 606 53.74 23.78 29.65
N GLN A 607 54.99 24.26 29.65
CA GLN A 607 56.02 24.31 28.59
C GLN A 607 57.40 23.78 29.03
N VAL A 608 58.32 23.61 28.06
CA VAL A 608 59.67 23.03 28.23
C VAL A 608 60.77 24.08 27.99
N PRO A 609 61.77 24.23 28.88
CA PRO A 609 63.04 24.92 28.60
C PRO A 609 64.14 23.96 28.08
N LYS A 610 65.12 24.48 27.33
CA LYS A 610 66.24 23.74 26.72
C LYS A 610 67.60 24.06 27.39
N ARG A 611 68.55 23.10 27.42
CA ARG A 611 69.94 23.29 26.92
C ARG A 611 70.81 22.00 26.99
N MET A 612 71.64 21.80 25.95
CA MET A 612 73.06 21.36 25.89
C MET A 612 73.61 20.36 26.94
N ASN A 613 74.49 19.36 26.66
CA ASN A 613 75.25 18.85 25.48
C ASN A 613 75.85 17.46 25.90
N LYS A 614 76.73 16.68 25.21
CA LYS A 614 77.56 16.78 23.98
C LYS A 614 78.00 15.35 23.53
N GLN A 615 78.25 15.12 22.21
CA GLN A 615 79.00 13.97 21.62
C GLN A 615 78.42 12.55 21.83
N HIS A 616 78.73 11.52 21.02
CA HIS A 616 79.80 11.31 20.03
C HIS A 616 79.29 10.71 18.68
N GLU A 617 80.07 10.81 17.60
CA GLU A 617 79.80 10.13 16.31
C GLU A 617 80.31 8.67 16.28
N THR A 618 79.71 7.81 15.45
CA THR A 618 80.39 7.24 14.25
C THR A 618 79.48 6.33 13.40
N GLN A 619 79.64 6.46 12.07
CA GLN A 619 79.14 5.61 10.97
C GLN A 619 77.62 5.33 10.90
#